data_AF-A0A2L0NA55-F1
#
_entry.id   AF-A0A2L0NA55-F1
#
_cell.length_a   1.000
_cell.length_b   1.000
_cell.length_c   1.000
_cell.angle_alpha   90.00
_cell.angle_beta   90.00
_cell.angle_gamma   90.00
#
_symmetry.space_group_name_H-M   'P 1'
#
loop_
_entity.id
_entity.type
_entity.pdbx_description
1 polymer ?
#
loop_
_entity_poly.entity_id
_entity_poly.type
_entity_poly.pdbx_seq_one_letter_code
_entity_poly.pdbx_strand_id
1 'polypeptide(L)'
;MSDLYAAFAKFPELSALVDLMGTRADAIDGFNRDSAGNDDIGKTYHKNADAPTQILHSLIKGVRNTLNSAGTSGQHAAALFDNANEDANSVV
;
A
#
# COMPACT_ATOMS: atom_id res chain seq x y z
N MET A 1 -7.22 15.76 -20.58
CA MET A 1 -7.13 14.32 -20.34
C MET A 1 -5.74 13.82 -19.98
N SER A 2 -4.66 14.34 -20.59
CA SER A 2 -3.28 13.94 -20.26
C SER A 2 -2.92 14.08 -18.77
N ASP A 3 -3.39 15.13 -18.10
CA ASP A 3 -3.07 15.37 -16.68
C ASP A 3 -3.71 14.35 -15.73
N LEU A 4 -4.91 13.86 -16.05
CA LEU A 4 -5.61 12.89 -15.19
C LEU A 4 -4.94 11.52 -15.29
N TYR A 5 -4.63 11.09 -16.51
CA TYR A 5 -3.91 9.83 -16.74
C TYR A 5 -2.51 9.87 -16.13
N ALA A 6 -1.78 10.99 -16.28
CA ALA A 6 -0.47 11.17 -15.68
C ALA A 6 -0.50 11.20 -14.15
N ALA A 7 -1.52 11.82 -13.54
CA ALA A 7 -1.71 11.80 -12.09
C ALA A 7 -1.95 10.39 -11.56
N PHE A 8 -2.70 9.56 -12.30
CA PHE A 8 -2.97 8.19 -11.89
C PHE A 8 -1.85 7.19 -12.22
N ALA A 9 -0.98 7.51 -13.19
CA ALA A 9 0.12 6.65 -13.63
C ALA A 9 1.17 6.36 -12.52
N LYS A 10 1.26 7.20 -11.48
CA LYS A 10 2.21 7.01 -10.37
C LYS A 10 1.69 6.14 -9.21
N PHE A 11 0.38 5.87 -9.13
CA PHE A 11 -0.16 5.01 -8.07
C PHE A 11 0.36 3.57 -8.11
N PRO A 12 0.58 2.93 -9.28
CA PRO A 12 1.25 1.63 -9.35
C PRO A 12 2.67 1.66 -8.76
N GLU A 13 3.46 2.68 -9.04
CA GLU A 13 4.82 2.84 -8.50
C GLU A 13 4.80 3.03 -6.97
N LEU A 14 3.88 3.86 -6.48
CA LEU A 14 3.66 4.04 -5.04
C LEU A 14 3.20 2.74 -4.37
N SER A 15 2.30 1.99 -5.00
CA SER A 15 1.85 0.69 -4.50
C SER A 15 3.01 -0.31 -4.41
N ALA A 16 3.88 -0.36 -5.42
CA ALA A 16 5.07 -1.22 -5.40
C ALA A 16 6.05 -0.87 -4.25
N LEU A 17 6.25 0.42 -3.97
CA LEU A 17 7.07 0.86 -2.83
C LEU A 17 6.46 0.43 -1.49
N VAL A 18 5.14 0.54 -1.35
CA VAL A 18 4.44 0.13 -0.13
C VAL A 18 4.43 -1.40 0.02
N ASP A 19 4.35 -2.16 -1.07
CA ASP A 19 4.50 -3.63 -1.06
C ASP A 19 5.90 -4.06 -0.60
N LEU A 20 6.93 -3.35 -1.04
CA LEU A 20 8.29 -3.55 -0.55
C LEU A 20 8.39 -3.25 0.94
N MET A 21 7.83 -2.14 1.41
CA MET A 21 7.77 -1.81 2.84
C MET A 21 7.05 -2.90 3.63
N GLY A 22 5.95 -3.45 3.11
CA GLY A 22 5.20 -4.55 3.72
C GLY A 22 6.06 -5.79 3.90
N THR A 23 6.75 -6.20 2.83
CA THR A 23 7.67 -7.35 2.88
C THR A 23 8.79 -7.16 3.91
N ARG A 24 9.30 -5.93 4.06
CA ARG A 24 10.32 -5.62 5.09
C ARG A 24 9.74 -5.62 6.49
N ALA A 25 8.51 -5.12 6.67
CA ALA A 25 7.81 -5.17 7.95
C ALA A 25 7.51 -6.62 8.38
N ASP A 26 7.12 -7.50 7.46
CA ASP A 26 6.92 -8.93 7.72
C ASP A 26 8.21 -9.60 8.18
N ALA A 27 9.34 -9.27 7.54
CA ALA A 27 10.64 -9.78 7.95
C ALA A 27 11.03 -9.28 9.36
N ILE A 28 10.78 -8.01 9.66
CA ILE A 28 11.01 -7.44 11.00
C ILE A 28 10.13 -8.12 12.05
N ASP A 29 8.84 -8.34 11.77
CA ASP A 29 7.92 -9.03 12.67
C ASP A 29 8.33 -10.49 12.91
N GLY A 30 8.76 -11.19 11.84
CA GLY A 30 9.35 -12.52 11.94
C GLY A 30 10.56 -12.54 12.86
N PHE A 31 11.55 -11.68 12.58
CA PHE A 31 12.73 -11.58 13.45
C PHE A 31 12.37 -11.17 14.87
N ASN A 32 11.43 -10.25 15.08
CA ASN A 32 10.99 -9.83 16.40
C ASN A 32 10.37 -10.99 17.19
N ARG A 33 9.52 -11.83 16.57
CA ARG A 33 8.94 -13.03 17.21
C ARG A 33 9.97 -14.11 17.51
N ASP A 34 10.94 -14.28 16.62
CA ASP A 34 11.99 -15.29 16.75
C ASP A 34 13.15 -14.82 17.65
N SER A 35 13.16 -13.53 17.98
CA SER A 35 14.15 -12.89 18.83
C SER A 35 13.75 -13.00 20.30
N ALA A 36 14.77 -13.11 21.13
CA ALA A 36 14.69 -13.18 22.59
C ALA A 36 14.09 -14.50 23.12
N GLY A 37 14.67 -14.99 24.22
CA GLY A 37 14.24 -16.24 24.83
C GLY A 37 12.97 -16.07 25.68
N ASN A 38 12.55 -17.15 26.34
CA ASN A 38 11.44 -17.10 27.30
C ASN A 38 11.87 -16.63 28.71
N ASP A 39 13.06 -16.06 28.83
CA ASP A 39 13.53 -15.47 30.09
C ASP A 39 12.87 -14.09 30.33
N ASP A 40 13.09 -13.53 31.51
CA ASP A 40 12.42 -12.28 31.89
C ASP A 40 12.88 -11.09 31.04
N ILE A 41 14.10 -11.18 30.48
CA ILE A 41 14.60 -10.21 29.51
C ILE A 41 13.82 -10.31 28.21
N GLY A 42 13.63 -11.52 27.66
CA GLY A 42 12.89 -11.71 26.42
C GLY A 42 11.40 -11.38 26.55
N LYS A 43 10.76 -11.72 27.68
CA LYS A 43 9.40 -11.24 27.97
C LYS A 43 9.30 -9.72 27.99
N THR A 44 10.31 -9.05 28.57
CA THR A 44 10.36 -7.58 28.60
C THR A 44 10.57 -7.00 27.20
N TYR A 45 11.40 -7.63 26.38
CA TYR A 45 11.57 -7.27 24.98
C TYR A 45 10.25 -7.36 24.21
N HIS A 46 9.60 -8.53 24.20
CA HIS A 46 8.33 -8.75 23.49
C HIS A 46 7.22 -7.80 23.93
N LYS A 47 7.11 -7.53 25.24
CA LYS A 47 6.15 -6.56 25.80
C LYS A 47 6.29 -5.16 25.15
N ASN A 48 7.50 -4.78 24.76
CA ASN A 48 7.77 -3.47 24.19
C ASN A 48 7.81 -3.47 22.66
N ALA A 49 8.24 -4.57 22.03
CA ALA A 49 8.53 -4.60 20.59
C ALA A 49 7.40 -5.20 19.74
N ASP A 50 6.60 -6.13 20.29
CA ASP A 50 5.56 -6.82 19.52
C ASP A 50 4.47 -5.86 19.04
N ALA A 51 3.90 -5.07 19.95
CA ALA A 51 2.78 -4.19 19.63
C ALA A 51 3.16 -3.09 18.61
N PRO A 52 4.28 -2.35 18.76
CA PRO A 52 4.71 -1.40 17.74
C PRO A 52 4.96 -2.04 16.36
N THR A 53 5.53 -3.25 16.33
CA THR A 53 5.82 -3.95 15.07
C THR A 53 4.53 -4.37 14.35
N GLN A 54 3.53 -4.84 15.10
CA GLN A 54 2.20 -5.14 14.56
C GLN A 54 1.46 -3.88 14.07
N ILE A 55 1.62 -2.75 14.77
CA ILE A 55 1.05 -1.45 14.36
C ILE A 55 1.68 -0.99 13.04
N LEU A 56 3.01 -1.08 12.92
CA LEU A 56 3.72 -0.73 11.68
C LEU A 56 3.21 -1.56 10.50
N HIS A 57 3.09 -2.87 10.68
CA HIS A 57 2.55 -3.77 9.66
C HIS A 57 1.11 -3.38 9.26
N SER A 58 0.26 -3.09 10.23
CA SER A 58 -1.14 -2.67 9.99
C SER A 58 -1.22 -1.34 9.23
N LEU A 59 -0.37 -0.38 9.57
CA LEU A 59 -0.30 0.93 8.91
C LEU A 59 0.11 0.79 7.44
N ILE A 60 1.16 0.02 7.16
CA ILE A 60 1.63 -0.23 5.78
C ILE A 60 0.53 -0.88 4.94
N LYS A 61 -0.16 -1.88 5.51
CA LYS A 61 -1.30 -2.53 4.85
C LYS A 61 -2.45 -1.54 4.56
N GLY A 62 -2.73 -0.63 5.50
CA GLY A 62 -3.72 0.42 5.32
C GLY A 62 -3.39 1.33 4.14
N VAL A 63 -2.15 1.85 4.10
CA VAL A 63 -1.68 2.70 3.00
C VAL A 63 -1.75 1.97 1.66
N ARG A 64 -1.34 0.71 1.61
CA ARG A 64 -1.43 -0.14 0.41
C ARG A 64 -2.85 -0.20 -0.14
N ASN A 65 -3.81 -0.50 0.74
CA ASN A 65 -5.21 -0.64 0.37
C ASN A 65 -5.78 0.67 -0.18
N THR A 66 -5.43 1.81 0.43
CA THR A 66 -5.83 3.13 -0.05
C THR A 66 -5.24 3.44 -1.43
N LEU A 67 -3.95 3.17 -1.65
CA LEU A 67 -3.30 3.38 -2.95
C LEU A 67 -3.91 2.51 -4.05
N ASN A 68 -4.17 1.23 -3.76
CA ASN A 68 -4.81 0.32 -4.71
C ASN A 68 -6.23 0.76 -5.05
N SER A 69 -7.00 1.20 -4.05
CA SER A 69 -8.35 1.75 -4.26
C SER A 69 -8.30 3.01 -5.13
N ALA A 70 -7.40 3.95 -4.82
CA ALA A 70 -7.25 5.19 -5.59
C ALA A 70 -6.81 4.93 -7.03
N GLY A 71 -5.85 4.02 -7.24
CA GLY A 71 -5.39 3.63 -8.57
C GLY A 71 -6.49 2.97 -9.40
N THR A 72 -7.25 2.03 -8.82
CA THR A 72 -8.35 1.33 -9.51
C THR A 72 -9.48 2.29 -9.87
N SER A 73 -9.92 3.14 -8.93
CA SER A 73 -10.96 4.14 -9.18
C SER A 73 -10.51 5.18 -10.20
N GLY A 74 -9.25 5.60 -10.15
CA GLY A 74 -8.67 6.56 -11.09
C GLY A 74 -8.58 6.04 -12.52
N GLN A 75 -8.13 4.79 -12.70
CA GLN A 75 -8.11 4.13 -14.00
C GLN A 75 -9.51 3.98 -14.59
N HIS A 76 -10.50 3.62 -13.77
CA HIS A 76 -11.88 3.53 -14.23
C HIS A 76 -12.46 4.89 -14.62
N ALA A 77 -12.19 5.94 -13.84
CA ALA A 77 -12.60 7.30 -14.18
C ALA A 77 -11.94 7.78 -15.48
N ALA A 78 -10.64 7.54 -15.66
CA ALA A 78 -9.92 7.88 -16.88
C ALA A 78 -10.52 7.17 -18.10
N ALA A 79 -10.78 5.86 -18.01
CA ALA A 79 -11.41 5.10 -19.09
C ALA A 79 -12.82 5.60 -19.44
N LEU A 80 -13.62 6.00 -18.44
CA LEU A 80 -14.94 6.60 -18.67
C LEU A 80 -14.84 7.93 -19.42
N PHE A 81 -13.88 8.78 -19.06
CA PHE A 81 -13.66 10.04 -19.77
C PHE A 81 -13.16 9.80 -21.20
N ASP A 82 -12.21 8.89 -21.41
CA ASP A 82 -11.70 8.51 -22.75
C ASP A 82 -12.86 8.06 -23.66
N ASN A 83 -13.69 7.11 -23.19
CA ASN A 83 -14.85 6.63 -23.94
C ASN A 83 -15.87 7.74 -24.24
N ALA A 84 -16.18 8.59 -23.26
CA ALA A 84 -17.12 9.70 -23.46
C ALA A 84 -16.62 10.72 -24.50
N ASN A 85 -15.30 10.89 -24.60
CA ASN A 85 -14.68 11.80 -25.56
C ASN A 85 -14.58 11.18 -26.96
N GLU A 86 -14.37 9.87 -27.06
CA GLU A 86 -14.49 9.14 -28.33
C GLU A 86 -15.92 9.19 -28.86
N ASP A 87 -16.91 8.92 -28.00
CA ASP A 87 -18.33 9.02 -28.35
C ASP A 87 -18.69 10.44 -28.83
N ALA A 88 -18.26 11.47 -28.11
CA ALA A 88 -18.49 12.87 -28.50
C ALA A 88 -17.84 13.24 -29.84
N ASN A 89 -16.65 12.72 -30.13
CA ASN A 89 -15.95 12.96 -31.40
C ASN A 89 -16.49 12.12 -32.56
N SER A 90 -17.21 11.03 -32.29
CA SER A 90 -17.82 10.17 -33.33
C SER A 90 -19.19 10.66 -33.82
N VAL A 91 -19.80 11.62 -33.12
CA VAL A 91 -21.13 12.19 -33.41
C VAL A 91 -21.03 13.54 -34.17
N VAL A 92 -19.84 13.95 -34.58
CA VAL A 92 -19.55 15.12 -35.42
C VAL A 92 -18.99 14.66 -36.77
#